data_AF-A0A6A4LK18-F1
#
_entry.id   AF-A0A6A4LK18-F1
#
_cell.length_a   1.000
_cell.length_b   1.000
_cell.length_c   1.000
_cell.angle_alpha   90.00
_cell.angle_beta   90.00
_cell.angle_gamma   90.00
#
_symmetry.space_group_name_H-M   'P 1'
#
loop_
_entity.id
_entity.type
_entity.pdbx_description
1 polymer ?
#
loop_
_entity_poly.entity_id
_entity_poly.type
_entity_poly.pdbx_seq_one_letter_code
_entity_poly.pdbx_strand_id
1 'polypeptide(L)'
;MSFRSREMMKKIMKKIGGESNLGPGVKESLEKCIPKTKVVMGRAQRGLFAGRHIQFGNSVSEDGGNKTRRNWKPNVQDKRLFSYIHDRHIRVKVTTHALRCIDKAGGIDEYLLKTPYHKMDTETGLFWKAKIEKMYEELGEMEVVFFSPEDEAKFEEQFKEQKFAERAARREARRKMYGWSGKEKQIEEGRVGGEEMDREESHGGFPEQLVANS
;
A
#
# COMPACT_ATOMS: atom_id res chain seq x y z
N MET A 1 -22.10 6.85 22.96
CA MET A 1 -20.96 7.54 22.29
C MET A 1 -21.31 9.00 21.95
N SER A 2 -20.34 9.91 22.03
CA SER A 2 -20.49 11.31 21.56
C SER A 2 -20.87 11.34 20.07
N PHE A 3 -21.59 12.39 19.62
CA PHE A 3 -21.99 12.55 18.22
C PHE A 3 -20.79 12.45 17.27
N ARG A 4 -19.70 13.16 17.61
CA ARG A 4 -18.45 13.14 16.85
C ARG A 4 -17.81 11.75 16.75
N SER A 5 -17.79 10.99 17.85
CA SER A 5 -17.24 9.64 17.84
C SER A 5 -18.04 8.71 16.92
N ARG A 6 -19.38 8.87 16.88
CA ARG A 6 -20.25 8.14 15.96
C ARG A 6 -19.98 8.51 14.50
N GLU A 7 -19.77 9.80 14.21
CA GLU A 7 -19.41 10.25 12.86
C GLU A 7 -18.05 9.74 12.41
N MET A 8 -17.03 9.79 13.27
CA MET A 8 -15.70 9.25 12.97
C MET A 8 -15.79 7.76 12.69
N MET A 9 -16.54 7.00 13.51
CA MET A 9 -16.77 5.58 13.28
C MET A 9 -17.42 5.32 11.93
N LYS A 10 -18.51 6.04 11.62
CA LYS A 10 -19.21 5.93 10.34
C LYS A 10 -18.30 6.21 9.15
N LYS A 11 -17.39 7.19 9.26
CA LYS A 11 -16.39 7.49 8.22
C LYS A 11 -15.35 6.38 8.08
N ILE A 12 -14.85 5.84 9.20
CA ILE A 12 -13.87 4.74 9.18
C ILE A 12 -14.51 3.50 8.55
N MET A 13 -15.70 3.11 8.99
CA MET A 13 -16.46 1.99 8.41
C MET A 13 -16.72 2.17 6.91
N LYS A 14 -17.08 3.40 6.49
CA LYS A 14 -17.25 3.71 5.06
C LYS A 14 -15.95 3.54 4.27
N LYS A 15 -14.79 3.88 4.85
CA LYS A 15 -13.49 3.73 4.19
C LYS A 15 -12.98 2.29 4.14
N ILE A 16 -13.27 1.49 5.17
CA ILE A 16 -12.90 0.08 5.23
C ILE A 16 -13.80 -0.76 4.30
N GLY A 17 -14.96 -0.24 3.91
CA GLY A 17 -15.89 -0.93 3.00
C GLY A 17 -16.93 -1.76 3.73
N GLY A 18 -17.35 -1.36 4.93
CA GLY A 18 -18.37 -2.05 5.73
C GLY A 18 -17.81 -2.83 6.91
N GLU A 19 -18.71 -3.34 7.75
CA GLU A 19 -18.37 -4.03 9.01
C GLU A 19 -17.76 -5.42 8.79
N SER A 20 -18.11 -6.08 7.67
CA SER A 20 -17.61 -7.41 7.29
C SER A 20 -16.11 -7.44 7.00
N ASN A 21 -15.50 -6.28 6.75
CA ASN A 21 -14.09 -6.17 6.41
C ASN A 21 -13.19 -5.94 7.64
N LEU A 22 -13.74 -5.84 8.85
CA LEU A 22 -12.96 -5.76 10.08
C LEU A 22 -12.85 -7.14 10.72
N GLY A 23 -11.68 -7.45 11.29
CA GLY A 23 -11.48 -8.65 12.10
C GLY A 23 -12.46 -8.74 13.28
N PRO A 24 -12.75 -9.96 13.78
CA PRO A 24 -13.64 -10.16 14.92
C PRO A 24 -13.11 -9.41 16.16
N GLY A 25 -13.96 -8.60 16.79
CA GLY A 25 -13.58 -7.78 17.96
C GLY A 25 -12.85 -6.46 17.66
N VAL A 26 -12.39 -6.23 16.42
CA VAL A 26 -11.80 -4.94 16.02
C VAL A 26 -12.84 -3.82 16.07
N LYS A 27 -14.09 -4.13 15.72
CA LYS A 27 -15.21 -3.16 15.83
C LYS A 27 -15.41 -2.70 17.28
N GLU A 28 -15.48 -3.63 18.21
CA GLU A 28 -15.71 -3.35 19.64
C GLU A 28 -14.55 -2.59 20.27
N SER A 29 -13.32 -2.99 19.94
CA SER A 29 -12.11 -2.29 20.39
C SER A 29 -12.03 -0.88 19.80
N LEU A 30 -12.39 -0.71 18.53
CA LEU A 30 -12.46 0.59 17.89
C LEU A 30 -13.51 1.47 18.55
N GLU A 31 -14.73 0.97 18.79
CA GLU A 31 -15.81 1.69 19.52
C GLU A 31 -15.38 2.13 20.92
N LYS A 32 -14.69 1.26 21.65
CA LYS A 32 -14.19 1.54 23.01
C LYS A 32 -13.10 2.60 23.01
N CYS A 33 -12.29 2.66 21.96
CA CYS A 33 -11.10 3.49 21.92
C CYS A 33 -11.24 4.76 21.08
N ILE A 34 -12.42 5.06 20.52
CA ILE A 34 -12.62 6.31 19.79
C ILE A 34 -12.37 7.50 20.73
N PRO A 35 -11.45 8.41 20.37
CA PRO A 35 -11.17 9.59 21.18
C PRO A 35 -12.46 10.41 21.34
N LYS A 36 -12.88 10.58 22.60
CA LYS A 36 -13.96 11.49 22.98
C LYS A 36 -13.50 12.96 22.90
N THR A 37 -12.20 13.20 22.77
CA THR A 37 -11.57 14.52 22.75
C THR A 37 -11.89 15.26 21.46
N LYS A 38 -12.21 16.55 21.58
CA LYS A 38 -12.50 17.41 20.45
C LYS A 38 -11.18 17.81 19.78
N VAL A 39 -10.76 17.05 18.76
CA VAL A 39 -9.64 17.50 17.91
C VAL A 39 -10.06 18.80 17.21
N VAL A 40 -9.44 19.90 17.65
CA VAL A 40 -9.78 21.26 17.23
C VAL A 40 -9.37 21.53 15.77
N MET A 41 -8.31 20.87 15.29
CA MET A 41 -7.81 21.10 13.94
C MET A 41 -8.26 20.03 12.94
N GLY A 42 -8.94 20.44 11.86
CA GLY A 42 -9.34 19.52 10.79
C GLY A 42 -8.15 18.89 10.06
N ARG A 43 -6.99 19.58 10.03
CA ARG A 43 -5.75 19.05 9.44
C ARG A 43 -5.19 17.83 10.16
N ALA A 44 -5.39 17.73 11.48
CA ALA A 44 -4.92 16.59 12.26
C ALA A 44 -5.76 15.35 11.99
N GLN A 45 -7.04 15.47 11.61
CA GLN A 45 -7.86 14.30 11.26
C GLN A 45 -7.36 13.57 10.00
N ARG A 46 -6.61 14.28 9.14
CA ARG A 46 -6.15 13.78 7.83
C ARG A 46 -4.68 13.32 7.82
N GLY A 47 -3.94 13.49 8.92
CA GLY A 47 -2.51 13.22 8.97
C GLY A 47 -2.03 12.83 10.36
N LEU A 48 -0.80 12.34 10.49
CA LEU A 48 -0.28 11.81 11.75
C LEU A 48 0.34 12.91 12.62
N PHE A 49 -0.37 13.32 13.68
CA PHE A 49 0.05 14.44 14.54
C PHE A 49 0.59 14.02 15.91
N ALA A 50 0.42 12.76 16.31
CA ALA A 50 0.88 12.22 17.60
C ALA A 50 0.49 13.12 18.81
N GLY A 51 -0.79 13.50 18.88
CA GLY A 51 -1.34 14.35 19.95
C GLY A 51 -0.88 15.80 19.94
N ARG A 52 -0.06 16.24 18.97
CA ARG A 52 0.34 17.65 18.86
C ARG A 52 -0.82 18.48 18.32
N HIS A 53 -1.24 19.47 19.11
CA HIS A 53 -2.30 20.39 18.76
C HIS A 53 -1.85 21.85 18.57
N ILE A 54 -2.68 22.66 17.90
CA ILE A 54 -2.48 24.11 17.89
C ILE A 54 -2.71 24.58 19.32
N GLN A 55 -1.73 25.27 19.89
CA GLN A 55 -1.87 25.91 21.18
C GLN A 55 -2.35 27.35 20.97
N PHE A 56 -3.37 27.73 21.73
CA PHE A 56 -3.90 29.10 21.74
C PHE A 56 -3.53 29.74 23.06
N GLY A 57 -3.03 30.97 23.02
CA GLY A 57 -2.67 31.71 24.22
C GLY A 57 -2.28 33.14 23.91
N ASN A 58 -1.44 33.71 24.76
CA ASN A 58 -0.99 35.09 24.65
C ASN A 58 0.53 35.15 24.58
N SER A 59 1.06 36.05 23.77
CA SER A 59 2.42 36.56 23.91
C SER A 59 2.40 37.68 24.94
N VAL A 60 3.29 37.64 25.91
CA VAL A 60 3.41 38.67 26.96
C VAL A 60 4.69 39.44 26.70
N SER A 61 4.62 40.78 26.66
CA SER A 61 5.82 41.61 26.54
C SER A 61 6.65 41.55 27.82
N GLU A 62 7.97 41.52 27.68
CA GLU A 62 8.92 41.38 28.80
C GLU A 62 8.85 42.57 29.77
N ASP A 63 8.89 43.81 29.25
CA ASP A 63 8.99 45.01 30.09
C ASP A 63 7.65 45.48 30.66
N GLY A 64 6.55 45.29 29.90
CA GLY A 64 5.26 45.93 30.18
C GLY A 64 4.09 44.97 30.44
N GLY A 65 4.31 43.65 30.43
CA GLY A 65 3.25 42.67 30.67
C GLY A 65 2.07 42.71 29.68
N ASN A 66 2.19 43.43 28.56
CA ASN A 66 1.14 43.58 27.56
C ASN A 66 0.85 42.23 26.91
N LYS A 67 -0.43 41.84 26.88
CA LYS A 67 -0.87 40.52 26.40
C LYS A 67 -1.45 40.64 24.99
N THR A 68 -0.78 40.05 24.01
CA THR A 68 -1.27 39.96 22.63
C THR A 68 -1.69 38.52 22.32
N ARG A 69 -2.86 38.31 21.70
CA ARG A 69 -3.30 36.96 21.32
C ARG A 69 -2.37 36.36 20.26
N ARG A 70 -1.94 35.12 20.47
CA ARG A 70 -1.09 34.37 19.54
C ARG A 70 -1.51 32.91 19.47
N ASN A 71 -1.23 32.27 18.34
CA ASN A 71 -1.32 30.82 18.18
C ASN A 71 0.06 30.22 17.87
N TRP A 72 0.31 29.01 18.39
CA TRP A 72 1.50 28.22 18.08
C TRP A 72 1.08 26.99 17.27
N LYS A 73 1.54 26.93 16.03
CA LYS A 73 1.24 25.84 15.10
C LYS A 73 2.31 24.75 15.23
N PRO A 74 1.93 23.47 15.20
CA PRO A 74 2.92 22.38 15.15
C PRO A 74 3.66 22.39 13.80
N ASN A 75 4.92 21.97 13.83
CA ASN A 75 5.72 21.78 12.62
C ASN A 75 5.26 20.50 11.90
N VAL A 76 4.72 20.65 10.69
CA VAL A 76 4.10 19.58 9.89
C VAL A 76 4.74 19.54 8.52
N GLN A 77 5.15 18.35 8.10
CA GLN A 77 5.86 18.08 6.86
C GLN A 77 5.06 17.06 6.03
N ASP A 78 5.05 17.20 4.70
CA ASP A 78 4.53 16.15 3.81
C ASP A 78 5.67 15.17 3.49
N LYS A 79 5.52 13.90 3.88
CA LYS A 79 6.55 12.88 3.73
C LYS A 79 5.99 11.58 3.16
N ARG A 80 6.83 10.88 2.42
CA ARG A 80 6.60 9.52 1.92
C ARG A 80 7.23 8.56 2.91
N LEU A 81 6.41 7.77 3.60
CA LEU A 81 6.86 6.74 4.53
C LEU A 81 6.62 5.38 3.89
N PHE A 82 7.62 4.51 3.93
CA PHE A 82 7.49 3.16 3.41
C PHE A 82 6.75 2.28 4.43
N SER A 83 5.73 1.56 3.96
CA SER A 83 5.01 0.54 4.74
C SER A 83 5.47 -0.82 4.22
N TYR A 84 6.02 -1.63 5.10
CA TYR A 84 6.50 -2.97 4.78
C TYR A 84 5.35 -3.88 4.40
N ILE A 85 4.22 -3.81 5.13
CA ILE A 85 3.10 -4.71 4.86
C ILE A 85 2.36 -4.41 3.56
N HIS A 86 2.41 -3.16 3.09
CA HIS A 86 1.81 -2.78 1.81
C HIS A 86 2.81 -2.73 0.65
N ASP A 87 4.09 -3.01 0.93
CA ASP A 87 5.22 -2.88 -0.01
C ASP A 87 5.17 -1.60 -0.86
N ARG A 88 4.80 -0.48 -0.22
CA ARG A 88 4.62 0.80 -0.92
C ARG A 88 4.85 2.00 -0.03
N HIS A 89 5.20 3.10 -0.67
CA HIS A 89 5.25 4.40 -0.01
C HIS A 89 3.85 5.01 0.17
N ILE A 90 3.55 5.39 1.41
CA ILE A 90 2.36 6.12 1.81
C ILE A 90 2.72 7.60 1.99
N ARG A 91 1.99 8.48 1.30
CA ARG A 91 2.11 9.94 1.46
C ARG A 91 1.20 10.40 2.59
N VAL A 92 1.79 10.97 3.64
CA VAL A 92 1.07 11.49 4.79
C VAL A 92 1.67 12.80 5.28
N LYS A 93 0.81 13.70 5.77
CA LYS A 93 1.25 14.87 6.53
C LYS A 93 1.56 14.43 7.95
N VAL A 94 2.80 14.62 8.37
CA VAL A 94 3.33 14.12 9.65
C VAL A 94 3.95 15.28 10.43
N THR A 95 3.75 15.32 11.74
CA THR A 95 4.50 16.26 12.60
C THR A 95 5.93 15.78 12.80
N THR A 96 6.88 16.69 13.06
CA THR A 96 8.27 16.29 13.36
C THR A 96 8.35 15.38 14.60
N HIS A 97 7.47 15.57 15.58
CA HIS A 97 7.36 14.68 16.72
C HIS A 97 6.90 13.27 16.32
N ALA A 98 5.89 13.16 15.45
CA ALA A 98 5.42 11.88 14.95
C ALA A 98 6.48 11.17 14.12
N LEU A 99 7.25 11.88 13.28
CA LEU A 99 8.39 11.31 12.55
C LEU A 99 9.41 10.69 13.52
N ARG A 100 9.82 11.42 14.56
CA ARG A 100 10.73 10.87 15.58
C ARG A 100 10.18 9.63 16.29
N CYS A 101 8.87 9.59 16.53
CA CYS A 101 8.23 8.42 17.13
C CYS A 101 8.18 7.22 16.18
N ILE A 102 8.00 7.48 14.88
CA ILE A 102 8.05 6.46 13.82
C ILE A 102 9.45 5.86 13.72
N ASP A 103 10.47 6.71 13.69
CA ASP A 103 11.87 6.28 13.65
C ASP A 103 12.23 5.45 14.90
N LYS A 104 11.81 5.91 16.08
CA LYS A 104 12.01 5.16 17.33
C LYS A 104 11.26 3.82 17.33
N ALA A 105 10.11 3.75 16.67
CA ALA A 105 9.32 2.54 16.58
C ALA A 105 9.88 1.54 15.56
N GLY A 106 10.75 1.95 14.62
CA GLY A 106 11.29 1.08 13.57
C GLY A 106 10.56 1.18 12.22
N GLY A 107 9.59 2.08 12.07
CA GLY A 107 8.80 2.21 10.84
C GLY A 107 7.36 2.63 11.09
N ILE A 108 6.62 2.92 10.01
CA ILE A 108 5.23 3.40 10.13
C ILE A 108 4.29 2.29 10.62
N ASP A 109 4.50 1.06 10.15
CA ASP A 109 3.64 -0.07 10.50
C ASP A 109 3.80 -0.42 11.98
N GLU A 110 5.05 -0.55 12.43
CA GLU A 110 5.37 -0.78 13.84
C GLU A 110 4.86 0.35 14.74
N TYR A 111 4.98 1.61 14.31
CA TYR A 111 4.44 2.73 15.05
C TYR A 111 2.92 2.63 15.22
N LEU A 112 2.19 2.28 14.16
CA LEU A 112 0.74 2.15 14.20
C LEU A 112 0.29 0.98 15.08
N LEU A 113 0.98 -0.16 15.01
CA LEU A 113 0.71 -1.33 15.85
C LEU A 113 1.00 -1.05 17.33
N LYS A 114 2.19 -0.51 17.64
CA LYS A 114 2.64 -0.23 19.02
C LYS A 114 1.83 0.87 19.68
N THR A 115 1.29 1.83 18.92
CA THR A 115 0.54 2.94 19.52
C THR A 115 -0.86 2.47 19.91
N PRO A 116 -1.26 2.61 21.19
CA PRO A 116 -2.59 2.19 21.62
C PRO A 116 -3.67 3.08 21.03
N TYR A 117 -4.86 2.51 20.82
CA TYR A 117 -5.96 3.18 20.16
C TYR A 117 -6.42 4.48 20.87
N HIS A 118 -6.38 4.54 22.19
CA HIS A 118 -6.76 5.74 22.95
C HIS A 118 -5.80 6.94 22.74
N LYS A 119 -4.55 6.69 22.32
CA LYS A 119 -3.55 7.73 22.03
C LYS A 119 -3.62 8.18 20.55
N MET A 120 -4.36 7.44 19.72
CA MET A 120 -4.59 7.73 18.32
C MET A 120 -5.80 8.67 18.18
N ASP A 121 -5.55 9.98 18.25
CA ASP A 121 -6.60 11.00 18.12
C ASP A 121 -7.14 11.17 16.68
N THR A 122 -6.55 10.48 15.72
CA THR A 122 -6.67 10.80 14.28
C THR A 122 -7.47 9.74 13.52
N GLU A 123 -8.46 10.17 12.71
CA GLU A 123 -9.24 9.28 11.83
C GLU A 123 -8.35 8.47 10.87
N THR A 124 -7.37 9.10 10.22
CA THR A 124 -6.44 8.39 9.34
C THR A 124 -5.54 7.41 10.09
N GLY A 125 -5.11 7.73 11.32
CA GLY A 125 -4.28 6.83 12.11
C GLY A 125 -5.02 5.55 12.48
N LEU A 126 -6.27 5.70 12.96
CA LEU A 126 -7.16 4.58 13.27
C LEU A 126 -7.46 3.72 12.03
N PHE A 127 -7.75 4.36 10.90
CA PHE A 127 -8.00 3.65 9.63
C PHE A 127 -6.80 2.82 9.19
N TRP A 128 -5.60 3.41 9.16
CA TRP A 128 -4.39 2.70 8.74
C TRP A 128 -4.03 1.59 9.72
N LYS A 129 -4.20 1.81 11.03
CA LYS A 129 -3.97 0.78 12.03
C LYS A 129 -4.86 -0.44 11.82
N ALA A 130 -6.18 -0.24 11.72
CA ALA A 130 -7.13 -1.34 11.50
C ALA A 130 -6.83 -2.09 10.18
N LYS A 131 -6.45 -1.36 9.13
CA LYS A 131 -6.06 -1.97 7.86
C LYS A 131 -4.80 -2.83 7.98
N ILE A 132 -3.79 -2.34 8.70
CA ILE A 132 -2.53 -3.06 8.91
C ILE A 132 -2.74 -4.29 9.78
N GLU A 133 -3.51 -4.18 10.88
CA GLU A 133 -3.85 -5.33 11.74
C GLU A 133 -4.54 -6.44 10.93
N LYS A 134 -5.52 -6.09 10.09
CA LYS A 134 -6.17 -7.06 9.21
C LYS A 134 -5.19 -7.79 8.29
N MET A 135 -4.30 -7.04 7.63
CA MET A 135 -3.30 -7.63 6.74
C MET A 135 -2.33 -8.54 7.51
N TYR A 136 -1.99 -8.21 8.76
CA TYR A 136 -1.16 -9.08 9.60
C TYR A 136 -1.90 -10.33 10.06
N GLU A 137 -3.20 -10.24 10.33
CA GLU A 137 -4.06 -11.40 10.59
C GLU A 137 -4.10 -12.32 9.36
N GLU A 138 -4.34 -11.77 8.17
CA GLU A 138 -4.32 -12.51 6.90
C GLU A 138 -2.96 -13.19 6.64
N LEU A 139 -1.85 -12.49 6.92
CA LEU A 139 -0.50 -13.05 6.82
C LEU A 139 -0.22 -14.10 7.90
N GLY A 140 -0.82 -13.99 9.07
CA GLY A 140 -0.67 -14.96 10.16
C GLY A 140 -1.49 -16.23 9.96
N GLU A 141 -2.65 -16.13 9.30
CA GLU A 141 -3.48 -17.27 8.87
C GLU A 141 -2.87 -17.99 7.66
N MET A 142 -2.00 -17.32 6.90
CA MET A 142 -1.27 -17.94 5.81
C MET A 142 -0.31 -18.99 6.39
N GLU A 143 -0.72 -20.25 6.33
CA GLU A 143 0.16 -21.37 6.65
C GLU A 143 1.36 -21.32 5.71
N VAL A 144 2.54 -21.08 6.28
CA VAL A 144 3.81 -21.26 5.57
C VAL A 144 4.04 -22.77 5.49
N VAL A 145 3.38 -23.41 4.52
CA VAL A 145 3.57 -24.83 4.23
C VAL A 145 4.98 -24.98 3.66
N PHE A 146 5.85 -25.68 4.38
CA PHE A 146 7.13 -26.10 3.84
C PHE A 146 6.83 -27.22 2.84
N PHE A 147 6.94 -26.92 1.55
CA PHE A 147 6.71 -27.91 0.51
C PHE A 147 7.85 -28.94 0.51
N SER A 148 7.52 -30.21 0.24
CA SER A 148 8.55 -31.21 -0.07
C SER A 148 9.23 -30.83 -1.39
N PRO A 149 10.54 -31.09 -1.58
CA PRO A 149 11.23 -30.81 -2.84
C PRO A 149 10.54 -31.42 -4.08
N GLU A 150 9.86 -32.54 -3.91
CA GLU A 150 9.07 -33.17 -4.97
C GLU A 150 7.82 -32.37 -5.34
N ASP A 151 7.19 -31.73 -4.37
CA ASP A 151 5.99 -30.92 -4.60
C ASP A 151 6.37 -29.56 -5.21
N GLU A 152 7.49 -28.98 -4.79
CA GLU A 152 8.08 -27.80 -5.42
C GLU A 152 8.32 -28.01 -6.92
N ALA A 153 8.90 -29.15 -7.31
CA ALA A 153 9.12 -29.48 -8.72
C ALA A 153 7.80 -29.62 -9.51
N LYS A 154 6.78 -30.25 -8.92
CA LYS A 154 5.45 -30.38 -9.55
C LYS A 154 4.81 -29.00 -9.74
N PHE A 155 4.91 -28.11 -8.76
CA PHE A 155 4.39 -26.76 -8.89
C PHE A 155 5.14 -25.97 -9.97
N GLU A 156 6.46 -26.11 -10.07
CA GLU A 156 7.23 -25.47 -11.15
C GLU A 156 6.78 -25.92 -12.54
N GLU A 157 6.56 -27.22 -12.73
CA GLU A 157 6.06 -27.77 -13.99
C GLU A 157 4.65 -27.23 -14.30
N GLN A 158 3.75 -27.23 -13.32
CA GLN A 158 2.41 -26.66 -13.45
C GLN A 158 2.45 -25.17 -13.81
N PHE A 159 3.31 -24.36 -13.18
CA PHE A 159 3.44 -22.94 -13.51
C PHE A 159 4.03 -22.71 -14.91
N LYS A 160 4.97 -23.56 -15.35
CA LYS A 160 5.52 -23.52 -16.71
C LYS A 160 4.41 -23.79 -17.73
N GLU A 161 3.64 -24.85 -17.55
CA GLU A 161 2.49 -25.18 -18.40
C GLU A 161 1.46 -24.06 -18.42
N GLN A 162 1.11 -23.50 -17.26
CA GLN A 162 0.16 -22.40 -17.16
C GLN A 162 0.65 -21.14 -17.89
N LYS A 163 1.94 -20.79 -17.77
CA LYS A 163 2.56 -19.70 -18.55
C LYS A 163 2.55 -19.99 -20.05
N PHE A 164 2.84 -21.22 -20.47
CA PHE A 164 2.78 -21.60 -21.88
C PHE A 164 1.35 -21.50 -22.42
N ALA A 165 0.36 -21.94 -21.65
CA ALA A 165 -1.06 -21.81 -21.99
C ALA A 165 -1.51 -20.34 -22.06
N GLU A 166 -1.14 -19.50 -21.07
CA GLU A 166 -1.42 -18.07 -21.08
C GLU A 166 -0.78 -17.39 -22.31
N ARG A 167 0.45 -17.78 -22.66
CA ARG A 167 1.17 -17.27 -23.83
C ARG A 167 0.52 -17.71 -25.14
N ALA A 168 0.04 -18.95 -25.22
CA ALA A 168 -0.72 -19.46 -26.35
C ALA A 168 -2.06 -18.72 -26.50
N ALA A 169 -2.82 -18.57 -25.41
CA ALA A 169 -4.07 -17.81 -25.39
C ALA A 169 -3.86 -16.34 -25.80
N ARG A 170 -2.76 -15.70 -25.33
CA ARG A 170 -2.39 -14.34 -25.75
C ARG A 170 -2.00 -14.27 -27.23
N ARG A 171 -1.36 -15.32 -27.77
CA ARG A 171 -1.00 -15.44 -29.19
C ARG A 171 -2.24 -15.64 -30.05
N GLU A 172 -3.17 -16.49 -29.64
CA GLU A 172 -4.46 -16.70 -30.31
C GLU A 172 -5.35 -15.45 -30.26
N ALA A 173 -5.42 -14.78 -29.11
CA ALA A 173 -6.11 -13.49 -28.99
C ALA A 173 -5.50 -12.43 -29.91
N ARG A 174 -4.15 -12.37 -30.02
CA ARG A 174 -3.47 -11.52 -31.01
C ARG A 174 -3.78 -11.93 -32.46
N ARG A 175 -3.80 -13.23 -32.77
CA ARG A 175 -4.11 -13.75 -34.12
C ARG A 175 -5.55 -13.42 -34.52
N LYS A 176 -6.49 -13.48 -33.57
CA LYS A 176 -7.90 -13.10 -33.73
C LYS A 176 -8.10 -11.58 -33.83
N MET A 177 -7.33 -10.79 -33.09
CA MET A 177 -7.40 -9.32 -33.10
C MET A 177 -6.72 -8.68 -34.32
N TYR A 178 -5.56 -9.19 -34.74
CA TYR A 178 -4.78 -8.62 -35.85
C TYR A 178 -4.85 -9.44 -37.14
N GLY A 179 -5.64 -10.53 -37.16
CA GLY A 179 -5.99 -11.26 -38.38
C GLY A 179 -4.81 -11.54 -39.29
N TRP A 180 -3.81 -12.31 -38.85
CA TRP A 180 -2.86 -12.92 -39.79
C TRP A 180 -3.57 -14.08 -40.52
N SER A 181 -4.50 -13.75 -41.40
CA SER A 181 -5.32 -14.69 -42.16
C SER A 181 -4.91 -14.76 -43.63
N GLY A 182 -3.65 -14.47 -43.96
CA GLY A 182 -3.26 -14.20 -45.35
C GLY A 182 -2.06 -14.93 -45.93
N LYS A 183 -1.38 -15.87 -45.25
CA LYS A 183 -0.15 -16.44 -45.84
C LYS A 183 0.23 -17.88 -45.46
N GLU A 184 -0.73 -18.73 -45.12
CA GLU A 184 -0.46 -20.17 -44.92
C GLU A 184 -1.09 -21.06 -46.01
N LYS A 185 -2.06 -20.57 -46.80
CA LYS A 185 -2.68 -21.34 -47.90
C LYS A 185 -1.82 -21.47 -49.19
N GLN A 186 -0.56 -21.05 -49.18
CA GLN A 186 0.34 -21.16 -50.35
C GLN A 186 1.59 -22.01 -50.11
N ILE A 187 1.74 -22.65 -48.94
CA ILE A 187 2.93 -23.48 -48.65
C ILE A 187 2.64 -24.98 -48.81
N GLU A 188 1.37 -25.42 -48.81
CA GLU A 188 1.04 -26.84 -49.00
C GLU A 188 1.19 -27.35 -50.45
N GLU A 189 1.23 -26.48 -51.47
CA GLU A 189 1.36 -26.91 -52.89
C GLU A 189 2.78 -26.81 -53.45
N GLY A 190 3.82 -26.60 -52.63
CA GLY A 190 5.16 -26.35 -53.18
C GLY A 190 6.33 -26.68 -52.26
N ARG A 191 6.53 -27.97 -51.92
CA ARG A 191 7.87 -28.58 -51.81
C ARG A 191 7.81 -30.08 -51.53
N VAL A 192 7.74 -30.84 -52.61
CA VAL A 192 8.44 -32.12 -52.70
C VAL A 192 9.92 -31.78 -52.94
N GLY A 193 10.80 -32.28 -52.09
CA GLY A 193 12.24 -32.37 -52.36
C GLY A 193 13.16 -31.52 -51.47
N GLY A 194 14.10 -32.21 -50.82
CA GLY A 194 15.45 -31.69 -50.61
C GLY A 194 15.89 -31.43 -49.17
N GLU A 195 16.59 -32.42 -48.62
CA GLU A 195 17.87 -32.32 -47.89
C GLU A 195 17.93 -31.72 -46.47
N GLU A 196 18.48 -32.55 -45.57
CA GLU A 196 19.14 -32.17 -44.32
C GLU A 196 20.21 -31.10 -44.57
N MET A 197 20.21 -30.05 -43.75
CA MET A 197 21.43 -29.27 -43.52
C MET A 197 21.39 -28.63 -42.13
N ASP A 198 22.25 -29.14 -41.25
CA ASP A 198 22.68 -28.49 -40.02
C ASP A 198 23.17 -27.06 -40.29
N ARG A 199 22.78 -26.09 -39.47
CA ARG A 199 23.50 -24.81 -39.32
C ARG A 199 23.14 -24.07 -38.03
N GLU A 200 24.06 -24.22 -37.08
CA GLU A 200 24.64 -23.22 -36.16
C GLU A 200 23.77 -22.04 -35.66
N GLU A 201 23.66 -21.98 -34.33
CA GLU A 201 23.18 -20.84 -33.55
C GLU A 201 24.06 -19.60 -33.78
N SER A 202 23.50 -18.56 -34.41
CA SER A 202 24.11 -17.23 -34.42
C SER A 202 23.42 -16.32 -33.40
N HIS A 203 24.16 -15.97 -32.34
CA HIS A 203 23.85 -14.88 -31.40
C HIS A 203 23.55 -13.56 -32.15
N GLY A 204 22.34 -13.02 -31.98
CA GLY A 204 21.93 -11.70 -32.47
C GLY A 204 21.53 -10.79 -31.30
N GLY A 205 22.40 -9.84 -30.98
CA GLY A 205 22.33 -8.98 -29.79
C GLY A 205 21.15 -8.01 -29.73
N PHE A 206 20.85 -7.61 -28.49
CA PHE A 206 19.93 -6.55 -28.12
C PHE A 206 20.46 -5.18 -28.59
N PRO A 207 19.63 -4.32 -29.21
CA PRO A 207 19.97 -2.91 -29.32
C PRO A 207 19.62 -2.17 -28.03
N GLU A 208 20.67 -1.81 -27.30
CA GLU A 208 20.68 -0.86 -26.19
C GLU A 208 20.44 0.56 -26.75
N GLN A 209 19.30 1.17 -26.42
CA GLN A 209 19.07 2.61 -26.68
C GLN A 209 19.18 3.38 -25.36
N LEU A 210 20.38 3.93 -25.13
CA LEU A 210 20.60 5.06 -24.26
C LEU A 210 20.06 6.33 -24.94
N VAL A 211 19.14 7.04 -24.28
CA VAL A 211 18.82 8.43 -24.62
C VAL A 211 19.23 9.29 -23.43
N ALA A 212 20.37 9.96 -23.59
CA ALA A 212 20.76 11.09 -22.76
C ALA A 212 19.87 12.28 -23.10
N ASN A 213 19.27 12.91 -22.09
CA ASN A 213 18.73 14.26 -22.21
C ASN A 213 19.62 15.22 -21.42
N SER A 214 19.91 16.33 -22.11
CA SER A 214 20.63 17.52 -21.68
C SER A 214 19.77 18.42 -20.80
#